data_AF-A0A7X5Q8B6-F1
#
_entry.id   AF-A0A7X5Q8B6-F1
#
_cell.length_a   1.000
_cell.length_b   1.000
_cell.length_c   1.000
_cell.angle_alpha   90.00
_cell.angle_beta   90.00
_cell.angle_gamma   90.00
#
_symmetry.space_group_name_H-M   'P 1'
#
loop_
_entity.id
_entity.type
_entity.pdbx_description
1 polymer ?
#
loop_
_entity_poly.entity_id
_entity_poly.type
_entity_poly.pdbx_seq_one_letter_code
_entity_poly.pdbx_strand_id
1 'polypeptide(L)'
;MSVPEKDRQKKERETLQEKDYIYERKQKDPFPLWLWITILVGIIALLWIGGSRLVQQVEQKVETSPFLRVTNRKMSLFLWQNTEHMRSHTKRKTGYMPGFYSDRRVTPKVETADRFVSAPPEVIFLYQTWERLLSQYVFPRPISTPEFQEFLRDDEQWQPENWSEAPEEYKYLVQELNILEIENLQTLPEETLPKEVRNAFIGWKNYFREGSRINRQVITVEGIRKFLEEYPNYSRNYWRNIYPNYLESLLNKNVDPTTTVPDHELTSFLRAAYYNYTH
;
A
#
# COMPACT_ATOMS: atom_id res chain seq x y z
N MET A 1 34.50 -77.48 -76.98
CA MET A 1 35.32 -76.91 -75.88
C MET A 1 34.68 -75.56 -75.54
N SER A 2 33.78 -75.52 -74.56
CA SER A 2 34.00 -75.42 -73.10
C SER A 2 33.96 -73.97 -72.61
N VAL A 3 32.77 -73.61 -72.11
CA VAL A 3 32.33 -72.58 -71.12
C VAL A 3 33.37 -72.32 -69.99
N PRO A 4 33.41 -71.20 -69.20
CA PRO A 4 32.41 -70.11 -68.93
C PRO A 4 32.99 -68.67 -69.00
N GLU A 5 32.25 -67.55 -69.01
CA GLU A 5 30.94 -67.17 -68.44
C GLU A 5 30.84 -67.27 -66.91
N LYS A 6 31.80 -66.68 -66.20
CA LYS A 6 31.77 -66.36 -64.77
C LYS A 6 32.79 -65.25 -64.51
N ASP A 7 32.53 -64.37 -63.55
CA ASP A 7 33.48 -63.39 -62.96
C ASP A 7 33.51 -61.94 -63.46
N ARG A 8 32.57 -61.48 -64.31
CA ARG A 8 32.31 -60.03 -64.47
C ARG A 8 30.95 -59.56 -63.96
N GLN A 9 30.39 -60.28 -62.99
CA GLN A 9 29.25 -59.83 -62.17
C GLN A 9 29.65 -59.58 -60.70
N LYS A 10 30.92 -59.23 -60.44
CA LYS A 10 31.44 -59.11 -59.07
C LYS A 10 32.10 -57.76 -58.81
N LYS A 11 31.34 -56.69 -58.92
CA LYS A 11 31.44 -55.45 -58.13
C LYS A 11 30.50 -54.42 -58.76
N GLU A 12 29.86 -53.63 -57.92
CA GLU A 12 29.04 -52.47 -58.32
C GLU A 12 27.69 -52.82 -58.94
N ARG A 13 26.91 -53.58 -58.18
CA ARG A 13 25.47 -53.34 -58.01
C ARG A 13 25.06 -53.99 -56.69
N GLU A 14 25.61 -53.48 -55.60
CA GLU A 14 24.86 -53.48 -54.33
C GLU A 14 23.68 -52.54 -54.55
N THR A 15 22.65 -53.08 -55.19
CA THR A 15 21.31 -52.52 -55.14
C THR A 15 20.92 -52.50 -53.67
N LEU A 16 20.97 -51.31 -53.07
CA LEU A 16 20.33 -51.03 -51.80
C LEU A 16 18.92 -51.62 -51.88
N GLN A 17 18.66 -52.69 -51.12
CA GLN A 17 17.35 -53.31 -51.11
C GLN A 17 16.39 -52.32 -50.44
N GLU A 18 15.19 -52.14 -50.99
CA GLU A 18 14.09 -51.39 -50.35
C GLU A 18 13.83 -51.85 -48.90
N LYS A 19 14.25 -53.08 -48.56
CA LYS A 19 14.18 -53.66 -47.22
C LYS A 19 15.10 -52.98 -46.20
N ASP A 20 16.11 -52.22 -46.64
CA ASP A 20 17.02 -51.48 -45.77
C ASP A 20 16.55 -50.04 -45.48
N TYR A 21 15.49 -49.56 -46.16
CA TYR A 21 14.98 -48.20 -46.00
C TYR A 21 13.83 -48.04 -45.00
N ILE A 22 13.36 -49.12 -44.39
CA ILE A 22 12.26 -49.08 -43.43
C ILE A 22 12.71 -49.65 -42.09
N TYR A 23 13.82 -49.12 -41.55
CA TYR A 23 13.81 -48.85 -40.13
C TYR A 23 12.98 -47.59 -39.92
N GLU A 24 11.65 -47.72 -40.00
CA GLU A 24 10.75 -46.86 -39.25
C GLU A 24 11.22 -46.97 -37.81
N ARG A 25 12.08 -46.02 -37.43
CA ARG A 25 12.52 -45.80 -36.07
C ARG A 25 11.22 -45.50 -35.33
N LYS A 26 10.55 -46.56 -34.82
CA LYS A 26 9.30 -46.51 -34.06
C LYS A 26 9.39 -45.25 -33.23
N GLN A 27 8.66 -44.22 -33.66
CA GLN A 27 8.63 -42.96 -32.94
C GLN A 27 8.15 -43.35 -31.56
N LYS A 28 9.07 -43.28 -30.61
CA LYS A 28 8.87 -43.64 -29.21
C LYS A 28 7.57 -42.97 -28.80
N ASP A 29 6.54 -43.77 -28.50
CA ASP A 29 5.17 -43.31 -28.28
C ASP A 29 5.22 -41.98 -27.51
N PRO A 30 4.86 -40.84 -28.14
CA PRO A 30 4.81 -39.60 -27.40
C PRO A 30 3.76 -39.83 -26.32
N PHE A 31 4.18 -39.74 -25.06
CA PHE A 31 3.30 -39.91 -23.91
C PHE A 31 1.94 -39.26 -24.20
N PRO A 32 0.83 -39.99 -23.99
CA PRO A 32 -0.43 -39.59 -24.55
C PRO A 32 -0.82 -38.22 -24.00
N LEU A 33 -1.32 -37.34 -24.87
CA LEU A 33 -1.55 -35.92 -24.56
C LEU A 33 -2.40 -35.69 -23.29
N TRP A 34 -3.31 -36.62 -22.98
CA TRP A 34 -4.11 -36.59 -21.75
C TRP A 34 -3.27 -36.70 -20.46
N LEU A 35 -2.13 -37.38 -20.49
CA LEU A 35 -1.21 -37.51 -19.36
C LEU A 35 -0.55 -36.15 -19.05
N TRP A 36 -0.16 -35.41 -20.08
CA TRP A 36 0.42 -34.08 -19.91
C TRP A 36 -0.60 -33.08 -19.37
N ILE A 37 -1.85 -33.14 -19.85
CA ILE A 37 -2.94 -32.32 -19.32
C ILE A 37 -3.20 -32.65 -17.83
N THR A 38 -3.26 -33.93 -17.46
CA THR A 38 -3.49 -34.32 -16.06
C THR A 38 -2.33 -33.92 -15.15
N ILE A 39 -1.08 -34.02 -15.60
CA ILE A 39 0.08 -33.52 -14.86
C ILE A 39 -0.02 -31.99 -14.68
N LEU A 40 -0.33 -31.25 -15.75
CA LEU A 40 -0.45 -29.78 -15.69
C LEU A 40 -1.57 -29.35 -14.74
N VAL A 41 -2.76 -29.96 -14.85
CA VAL A 41 -3.88 -29.70 -13.93
C VAL A 41 -3.51 -30.06 -12.50
N GLY A 42 -2.79 -31.17 -12.29
CA GLY A 42 -2.27 -31.56 -10.97
C GLY A 42 -1.31 -30.52 -10.39
N ILE A 43 -0.39 -29.98 -11.20
CA ILE A 43 0.53 -28.92 -10.79
C ILE A 43 -0.25 -27.63 -10.46
N ILE A 44 -1.19 -27.21 -11.31
CA ILE A 44 -2.02 -26.02 -11.06
C ILE A 44 -2.83 -26.19 -9.77
N ALA A 45 -3.44 -27.36 -9.56
CA ALA A 45 -4.20 -27.66 -8.35
C ALA A 45 -3.29 -27.65 -7.10
N LEU A 46 -2.10 -28.24 -7.17
CA LEU A 46 -1.12 -28.22 -6.07
C LEU A 46 -0.66 -26.79 -5.76
N LEU A 47 -0.38 -25.98 -6.78
CA LEU A 47 -0.01 -24.58 -6.62
C LEU A 47 -1.16 -23.77 -6.00
N TRP A 48 -2.39 -24.02 -6.42
CA TRP A 48 -3.57 -23.32 -5.90
C TRP A 48 -3.88 -23.70 -4.46
N ILE A 49 -3.84 -25.00 -4.11
CA ILE A 49 -4.04 -25.50 -2.75
C ILE A 49 -2.90 -25.06 -1.82
N GLY A 50 -1.65 -25.14 -2.29
CA GLY A 50 -0.49 -24.70 -1.53
C GLY A 50 -0.53 -23.19 -1.27
N GLY A 51 -0.83 -22.41 -2.30
CA GLY A 51 -0.99 -20.96 -2.22
C GLY A 51 -2.13 -20.53 -1.29
N SER A 52 -3.31 -21.13 -1.44
CA SER A 52 -4.48 -20.79 -0.59
C SER A 52 -4.24 -21.11 0.88
N ARG A 53 -3.60 -22.25 1.19
CA ARG A 53 -3.21 -22.58 2.57
C ARG A 53 -2.21 -21.59 3.16
N LEU A 54 -1.22 -21.15 2.39
CA LEU A 54 -0.27 -20.14 2.84
C LEU A 54 -0.99 -18.81 3.15
N VAL A 55 -1.90 -18.38 2.29
CA VAL A 55 -2.71 -17.17 2.51
C VAL A 55 -3.55 -17.32 3.78
N GLN A 56 -4.26 -18.44 3.95
CA GLN A 56 -5.06 -18.72 5.16
C GLN A 56 -4.20 -18.72 6.44
N GLN A 57 -3.01 -19.31 6.40
CA GLN A 57 -2.10 -19.29 7.55
C GLN A 57 -1.62 -17.89 7.91
N VAL A 58 -1.36 -17.05 6.91
CA VAL A 58 -0.99 -15.64 7.11
C VAL A 58 -2.17 -14.87 7.70
N GLU A 59 -3.37 -15.01 7.11
CA GLU A 59 -4.59 -14.37 7.61
C GLU A 59 -4.88 -14.78 9.05
N GLN A 60 -4.83 -16.07 9.38
CA GLN A 60 -5.03 -16.56 10.74
C GLN A 60 -3.97 -16.03 11.72
N LYS A 61 -2.71 -15.91 11.29
CA LYS A 61 -1.65 -15.25 12.10
C LYS A 61 -1.95 -13.77 12.36
N VAL A 62 -2.49 -13.09 11.36
CA VAL A 62 -2.86 -11.68 11.48
C VAL A 62 -4.08 -11.53 12.40
N GLU A 63 -5.10 -12.38 12.24
CA GLU A 63 -6.29 -12.37 13.10
C GLU A 63 -5.99 -12.63 14.57
N THR A 64 -5.03 -13.53 14.85
CA THR A 64 -4.63 -13.89 16.21
C THR A 64 -3.72 -12.87 16.87
N SER A 65 -3.14 -11.93 16.12
CA SER A 65 -2.23 -10.90 16.64
C SER A 65 -2.87 -9.50 16.56
N PRO A 66 -3.34 -8.91 17.68
CA PRO A 66 -3.92 -7.57 17.69
C PRO A 66 -3.03 -6.51 17.03
N PHE A 67 -1.72 -6.67 17.13
CA PHE A 67 -0.72 -5.79 16.54
C PHE A 67 -0.75 -5.78 15.00
N LEU A 68 -1.07 -6.91 14.35
CA LEU A 68 -1.10 -7.04 12.90
C LEU A 68 -2.47 -6.70 12.29
N ARG A 69 -3.52 -6.54 13.11
CA ARG A 69 -4.89 -6.25 12.67
C ARG A 69 -5.08 -4.81 12.21
N VAL A 70 -4.33 -4.41 11.18
CA VAL A 70 -4.40 -3.09 10.56
C VAL A 70 -4.90 -3.23 9.14
N THR A 71 -6.02 -2.59 8.80
CA THR A 71 -6.56 -2.61 7.43
C THR A 71 -5.83 -1.61 6.54
N ASN A 72 -5.93 -1.77 5.23
CA ASN A 72 -5.35 -0.81 4.27
C ASN A 72 -5.94 0.60 4.42
N ARG A 73 -7.25 0.71 4.71
CA ARG A 73 -7.93 1.97 5.03
C ARG A 73 -7.34 2.64 6.27
N LYS A 74 -7.13 1.89 7.36
CA LYS A 74 -6.49 2.43 8.57
C LYS A 74 -5.06 2.86 8.31
N MET A 75 -4.29 2.04 7.59
CA MET A 75 -2.93 2.37 7.21
C MET A 75 -2.85 3.64 6.33
N SER A 76 -3.88 3.97 5.53
CA SER A 76 -3.87 5.17 4.69
C SER A 76 -3.86 6.45 5.51
N LEU A 77 -4.62 6.48 6.61
CA LEU A 77 -4.65 7.59 7.57
C LEU A 77 -3.25 7.91 8.09
N PHE A 78 -2.49 6.87 8.43
CA PHE A 78 -1.11 6.99 8.90
C PHE A 78 -0.16 7.46 7.79
N LEU A 79 -0.22 6.82 6.61
CA LEU A 79 0.75 7.10 5.54
C LEU A 79 0.61 8.50 4.96
N TRP A 80 -0.59 9.07 4.90
CA TRP A 80 -0.77 10.45 4.44
C TRP A 80 -0.07 11.47 5.34
N GLN A 81 0.07 11.16 6.63
CA GLN A 81 0.83 11.99 7.56
C GLN A 81 2.32 11.64 7.57
N ASN A 82 2.67 10.39 7.26
CA ASN A 82 4.04 9.89 7.30
C ASN A 82 4.51 9.47 5.90
N THR A 83 4.57 10.45 4.99
CA THR A 83 4.75 10.21 3.55
C THR A 83 6.07 9.52 3.21
N GLU A 84 7.10 9.64 4.05
CA GLU A 84 8.38 8.96 3.91
C GLU A 84 8.26 7.43 3.93
N HIS A 85 7.22 6.89 4.56
CA HIS A 85 6.97 5.46 4.64
C HIS A 85 6.12 4.95 3.49
N MET A 86 5.66 5.81 2.57
CA MET A 86 4.92 5.39 1.38
C MET A 86 5.80 4.62 0.39
N ARG A 87 5.21 3.63 -0.31
CA ARG A 87 5.91 2.82 -1.33
C ARG A 87 6.66 3.64 -2.37
N SER A 88 6.07 4.77 -2.78
CA SER A 88 6.63 5.66 -3.79
C SER A 88 7.99 6.21 -3.38
N HIS A 89 8.24 6.33 -2.08
CA HIS A 89 9.45 6.93 -1.51
C HIS A 89 10.44 5.88 -0.97
N THR A 90 10.05 4.60 -0.87
CA THR A 90 10.95 3.54 -0.39
C THR A 90 11.81 2.96 -1.52
N LYS A 91 13.14 2.93 -1.31
CA LYS A 91 14.11 2.37 -2.27
C LYS A 91 13.95 0.85 -2.47
N ARG A 92 13.51 0.14 -1.42
CA ARG A 92 13.26 -1.31 -1.44
C ARG A 92 11.76 -1.57 -1.42
N LYS A 93 11.22 -1.98 -2.58
CA LYS A 93 9.80 -2.29 -2.76
C LYS A 93 9.44 -3.74 -2.38
N THR A 94 10.39 -4.52 -1.88
CA THR A 94 10.24 -5.94 -1.49
C THR A 94 9.56 -6.05 -0.13
N GLY A 95 8.50 -6.87 -0.03
CA GLY A 95 7.73 -7.04 1.22
C GLY A 95 6.78 -5.87 1.53
N TYR A 96 6.73 -4.87 0.65
CA TYR A 96 5.83 -3.73 0.72
C TYR A 96 4.64 -4.01 -0.21
N MET A 97 3.61 -4.67 0.30
CA MET A 97 2.30 -4.78 -0.34
C MET A 97 1.31 -3.91 0.44
N PRO A 98 1.37 -2.59 0.25
CA PRO A 98 0.29 -1.78 0.72
C PRO A 98 -0.92 -2.11 -0.14
N GLY A 99 -2.11 -1.94 0.42
CA GLY A 99 -3.31 -1.73 -0.38
C GLY A 99 -3.07 -0.70 -1.48
N PHE A 100 -2.15 0.28 -1.28
CA PHE A 100 -1.70 1.33 -2.23
C PHE A 100 -1.05 0.77 -3.51
N TYR A 101 -1.87 0.17 -4.36
CA TYR A 101 -1.51 -0.33 -5.68
C TYR A 101 -2.41 0.35 -6.72
N SER A 102 -2.13 1.62 -7.02
CA SER A 102 -2.62 2.23 -8.24
C SER A 102 -1.43 2.79 -9.01
N ASP A 103 -1.39 2.52 -10.31
CA ASP A 103 -0.31 2.88 -11.24
C ASP A 103 -0.03 4.39 -11.31
N ARG A 104 -0.82 5.22 -10.60
CA ARG A 104 -0.74 6.69 -10.63
C ARG A 104 -0.97 7.38 -9.27
N ARG A 105 -1.49 6.69 -8.25
CA ARG A 105 -1.81 7.28 -6.93
C ARG A 105 -1.43 6.33 -5.79
N VAL A 106 -1.02 6.90 -4.65
CA VAL A 106 -0.75 6.16 -3.41
C VAL A 106 -2.09 5.93 -2.67
N THR A 107 -3.05 5.31 -3.35
CA THR A 107 -4.40 5.01 -2.84
C THR A 107 -4.65 3.50 -2.94
N PRO A 108 -5.29 2.90 -1.93
CA PRO A 108 -5.48 1.49 -1.89
C PRO A 108 -6.51 1.02 -2.92
N LYS A 109 -6.34 -0.17 -3.48
CA LYS A 109 -7.40 -0.74 -4.33
C LYS A 109 -8.65 -0.96 -3.50
N VAL A 110 -9.80 -0.57 -4.06
CA VAL A 110 -11.12 -0.67 -3.43
C VAL A 110 -11.36 -2.06 -2.84
N GLU A 111 -11.07 -3.13 -3.58
CA GLU A 111 -11.34 -4.52 -3.16
C GLU A 111 -10.44 -5.01 -2.01
N THR A 112 -9.41 -4.23 -1.68
CA THR A 112 -8.43 -4.53 -0.65
C THR A 112 -8.44 -3.54 0.51
N ALA A 113 -9.24 -2.47 0.44
CA ALA A 113 -9.23 -1.39 1.43
C ALA A 113 -9.45 -1.90 2.86
N ASP A 114 -10.35 -2.87 3.03
CA ASP A 114 -10.69 -3.44 4.34
C ASP A 114 -9.94 -4.74 4.65
N ARG A 115 -9.08 -5.22 3.74
CA ARG A 115 -8.17 -6.34 4.02
C ARG A 115 -7.00 -5.87 4.88
N PHE A 116 -6.42 -6.81 5.63
CA PHE A 116 -5.21 -6.53 6.40
C PHE A 116 -4.05 -6.12 5.50
N VAL A 117 -3.29 -5.11 5.95
CA VAL A 117 -2.13 -4.58 5.25
C VAL A 117 -0.95 -5.53 5.34
N SER A 118 -0.17 -5.62 4.25
CA SER A 118 1.12 -6.30 4.24
C SER A 118 2.24 -5.27 4.16
N ALA A 119 2.76 -4.88 5.32
CA ALA A 119 3.84 -3.90 5.45
C ALA A 119 5.00 -4.47 6.30
N PRO A 120 6.23 -3.92 6.17
CA PRO A 120 7.33 -4.28 7.06
C PRO A 120 6.94 -4.12 8.54
N PRO A 121 7.40 -5.00 9.44
CA PRO A 121 7.06 -4.95 10.86
C PRO A 121 7.35 -3.58 11.50
N GLU A 122 8.40 -2.89 11.05
CA GLU A 122 8.78 -1.57 11.53
C GLU A 122 7.73 -0.51 11.17
N VAL A 123 7.12 -0.60 9.98
CA VAL A 123 6.06 0.33 9.55
C VAL A 123 4.76 0.05 10.32
N ILE A 124 4.43 -1.22 10.54
CA ILE A 124 3.28 -1.59 11.38
C ILE A 124 3.49 -1.11 12.82
N PHE A 125 4.71 -1.23 13.35
CA PHE A 125 5.06 -0.71 14.67
C PHE A 125 4.91 0.81 14.76
N LEU A 126 5.35 1.53 13.73
CA LEU A 126 5.17 2.98 13.64
C LEU A 126 3.69 3.35 13.54
N TYR A 127 2.90 2.65 12.74
CA TYR A 127 1.45 2.82 12.69
C TYR A 127 0.82 2.66 14.07
N GLN A 128 1.11 1.55 14.77
CA GLN A 128 0.54 1.27 16.09
C GLN A 128 0.93 2.34 17.11
N THR A 129 2.15 2.88 17.00
CA THR A 129 2.60 3.94 17.88
C THR A 129 1.95 5.28 17.56
N TRP A 130 1.82 5.62 16.28
CA TRP A 130 1.06 6.78 15.82
C TRP A 130 -0.40 6.68 16.25
N GLU A 131 -1.04 5.53 16.08
CA GLU A 131 -2.42 5.27 16.47
C GLU A 131 -2.59 5.52 17.97
N ARG A 132 -1.72 4.94 18.79
CA ARG A 132 -1.76 5.10 20.25
C ARG A 132 -1.48 6.52 20.72
N LEU A 133 -0.53 7.22 20.11
CA LEU A 133 -0.01 8.49 20.65
C LEU A 133 -0.62 9.72 19.98
N LEU A 134 -0.82 9.68 18.67
CA LEU A 134 -1.09 10.86 17.84
C LEU A 134 -2.48 10.85 17.20
N SER A 135 -3.05 9.69 16.85
CA SER A 135 -4.33 9.63 16.11
C SER A 135 -5.53 10.23 16.85
N GLN A 136 -5.43 10.34 18.18
CA GLN A 136 -6.44 10.97 19.01
C GLN A 136 -6.56 12.47 18.74
N TYR A 137 -5.47 13.13 18.34
CA TYR A 137 -5.44 14.56 18.07
C TYR A 137 -6.12 14.86 16.73
N VAL A 138 -7.16 15.68 16.80
CA VAL A 138 -7.89 16.18 15.64
C VAL A 138 -7.57 17.66 15.50
N PHE A 139 -7.17 18.06 14.31
CA PHE A 139 -6.99 19.46 13.95
C PHE A 139 -8.17 19.85 13.06
N PRO A 140 -9.25 20.39 13.61
CA PRO A 140 -10.46 20.66 12.85
C PRO A 140 -10.17 21.73 11.80
N ARG A 141 -10.26 21.36 10.52
CA ARG A 141 -10.14 22.29 9.39
C ARG A 141 -11.46 22.36 8.64
N PRO A 142 -11.80 23.51 8.03
CA PRO A 142 -12.98 23.60 7.19
C PRO A 142 -12.95 22.55 6.07
N ILE A 143 -14.07 21.84 5.91
CA ILE A 143 -14.29 20.85 4.85
C ILE A 143 -15.40 21.39 3.96
N SER A 144 -15.03 22.01 2.83
CA SER A 144 -16.02 22.46 1.87
C SER A 144 -16.61 21.28 1.10
N THR A 145 -17.90 21.35 0.79
CA THR A 145 -18.58 20.31 0.00
C THR A 145 -17.90 20.00 -1.34
N PRO A 146 -17.46 21.00 -2.14
CA PRO A 146 -16.76 20.74 -3.41
C PRO A 146 -15.42 19.99 -3.23
N GLU A 147 -14.62 20.36 -2.22
CA GLU A 147 -13.36 19.66 -1.93
C GLU A 147 -13.63 18.22 -1.45
N PHE A 148 -14.67 18.02 -0.65
CA PHE A 148 -15.05 16.70 -0.17
C PHE A 148 -15.51 15.78 -1.30
N GLN A 149 -16.24 16.31 -2.29
CA GLN A 149 -16.58 15.59 -3.52
C GLN A 149 -15.34 15.22 -4.34
N GLU A 150 -14.38 16.13 -4.45
CA GLU A 150 -13.10 15.85 -5.12
C GLU A 150 -12.36 14.71 -4.40
N PHE A 151 -12.31 14.74 -3.07
CA PHE A 151 -11.75 13.66 -2.26
C PHE A 151 -12.40 12.31 -2.54
N LEU A 152 -13.74 12.21 -2.48
CA LEU A 152 -14.45 10.95 -2.70
C LEU A 152 -14.30 10.40 -4.12
N ARG A 153 -14.17 11.28 -5.12
CA ARG A 153 -13.85 10.90 -6.50
C ARG A 153 -12.41 10.43 -6.63
N ASP A 154 -11.50 11.05 -5.90
CA ASP A 154 -10.07 10.73 -6.01
C ASP A 154 -9.67 9.49 -5.24
N ASP A 155 -10.44 9.15 -4.21
CA ASP A 155 -10.14 8.13 -3.21
C ASP A 155 -11.36 7.23 -2.94
N GLU A 156 -11.73 6.49 -3.98
CA GLU A 156 -12.97 5.72 -4.08
C GLU A 156 -13.22 4.75 -2.92
N GLN A 157 -12.18 4.29 -2.20
CA GLN A 157 -12.41 3.42 -1.06
C GLN A 157 -13.20 4.11 0.06
N TRP A 158 -13.16 5.44 0.16
CA TRP A 158 -13.95 6.19 1.16
C TRP A 158 -15.39 6.48 0.71
N GLN A 159 -15.75 6.08 -0.51
CA GLN A 159 -17.15 6.04 -0.92
C GLN A 159 -17.89 4.99 -0.07
N PRO A 160 -19.10 5.29 0.42
CA PRO A 160 -19.85 4.35 1.26
C PRO A 160 -20.19 3.03 0.56
N GLU A 161 -20.36 3.03 -0.77
CA GLU A 161 -20.57 1.81 -1.56
C GLU A 161 -19.38 0.83 -1.50
N ASN A 162 -18.18 1.36 -1.21
CA ASN A 162 -16.91 0.64 -1.15
C ASN A 162 -16.45 0.37 0.29
N TRP A 163 -17.30 0.67 1.28
CA TRP A 163 -17.01 0.48 2.68
C TRP A 163 -18.19 -0.19 3.37
N SER A 164 -18.12 -1.52 3.53
CA SER A 164 -19.23 -2.31 4.06
C SER A 164 -19.65 -1.92 5.47
N GLU A 165 -18.71 -1.39 6.26
CA GLU A 165 -18.92 -0.95 7.65
C GLU A 165 -19.21 0.56 7.76
N ALA A 166 -19.42 1.26 6.63
CA ALA A 166 -19.77 2.68 6.65
C ALA A 166 -21.05 2.94 7.47
N PRO A 167 -21.06 3.95 8.36
CA PRO A 167 -22.27 4.36 9.09
C PRO A 167 -23.41 4.76 8.15
N GLU A 168 -24.65 4.49 8.55
CA GLU A 168 -25.83 4.77 7.72
C GLU A 168 -26.03 6.28 7.48
N GLU A 169 -25.75 7.10 8.48
CA GLU A 169 -25.81 8.55 8.38
C GLU A 169 -24.76 9.11 7.41
N TYR A 170 -23.58 8.48 7.36
CA TYR A 170 -22.54 8.81 6.38
C TYR A 170 -22.95 8.42 4.96
N LYS A 171 -23.58 7.24 4.79
CA LYS A 171 -24.15 6.83 3.49
C LYS A 171 -25.16 7.85 2.99
N TYR A 172 -26.09 8.27 3.86
CA TYR A 172 -27.10 9.28 3.53
C TYR A 172 -26.47 10.64 3.18
N LEU A 173 -25.51 11.12 3.98
CA LEU A 173 -24.80 12.37 3.72
C LEU A 173 -24.18 12.39 2.31
N VAL A 174 -23.48 11.31 1.92
CA VAL A 174 -22.79 11.24 0.62
C VAL A 174 -23.78 11.19 -0.54
N GLN A 175 -24.92 10.50 -0.38
CA GLN A 175 -25.97 10.46 -1.40
C GLN A 175 -26.60 11.84 -1.64
N GLU A 176 -26.85 12.59 -0.56
CA GLU A 176 -27.52 13.89 -0.60
C GLU A 176 -26.55 15.07 -0.71
N LEU A 177 -25.25 14.82 -0.88
CA LEU A 177 -24.20 15.83 -0.83
C LEU A 177 -24.35 16.94 -1.90
N ASN A 178 -25.01 16.63 -3.03
CA ASN A 178 -25.30 17.60 -4.10
C ASN A 178 -26.52 18.49 -3.80
N ILE A 179 -27.35 18.10 -2.83
CA ILE A 179 -28.63 18.74 -2.50
C ILE A 179 -28.48 19.53 -1.21
N LEU A 180 -27.69 19.01 -0.26
CA LEU A 180 -27.42 19.67 1.02
C LEU A 180 -26.47 20.86 0.81
N GLU A 181 -26.98 22.08 1.01
CA GLU A 181 -26.19 23.32 1.00
C GLU A 181 -25.39 23.49 2.30
N ILE A 182 -24.51 22.54 2.61
CA ILE A 182 -23.63 22.61 3.77
C ILE A 182 -22.31 23.27 3.35
N GLU A 183 -22.04 24.47 3.89
CA GLU A 183 -20.81 25.20 3.59
C GLU A 183 -19.57 24.53 4.19
N ASN A 184 -19.70 23.96 5.39
CA ASN A 184 -18.59 23.34 6.12
C ASN A 184 -19.01 22.02 6.79
N LEU A 185 -18.63 20.90 6.18
CA LEU A 185 -18.93 19.56 6.69
C LEU A 185 -18.21 19.25 8.03
N GLN A 186 -17.19 20.03 8.40
CA GLN A 186 -16.50 19.88 9.68
C GLN A 186 -17.39 20.16 10.89
N THR A 187 -18.53 20.85 10.71
CA THR A 187 -19.45 21.15 11.83
C THR A 187 -20.45 20.03 12.11
N LEU A 188 -20.53 19.02 11.24
CA LEU A 188 -21.46 17.91 11.40
C LEU A 188 -21.11 17.08 12.65
N PRO A 189 -22.04 16.27 13.17
CA PRO A 189 -21.74 15.27 14.20
C PRO A 189 -20.79 14.16 13.70
N GLU A 190 -20.19 13.40 14.62
CA GLU A 190 -19.32 12.26 14.26
C GLU A 190 -20.12 11.10 13.67
N GLU A 191 -21.39 10.96 14.03
CA GLU A 191 -22.30 9.95 13.47
C GLU A 191 -22.51 10.20 11.97
N THR A 192 -22.70 11.46 11.57
CA THR A 192 -22.93 11.87 10.17
C THR A 192 -21.64 11.92 9.35
N LEU A 193 -20.57 12.50 9.92
CA LEU A 193 -19.26 12.52 9.29
C LEU A 193 -18.23 11.96 10.27
N PRO A 194 -17.87 10.67 10.16
CA PRO A 194 -16.99 10.00 11.09
C PRO A 194 -15.63 10.67 11.23
N LYS A 195 -15.06 10.63 12.43
CA LYS A 195 -13.71 11.13 12.72
C LYS A 195 -12.67 10.55 11.77
N GLU A 196 -12.77 9.27 11.43
CA GLU A 196 -11.87 8.61 10.47
C GLU A 196 -11.96 9.22 9.07
N VAL A 197 -13.16 9.56 8.61
CA VAL A 197 -13.39 10.21 7.30
C VAL A 197 -12.84 11.64 7.30
N ARG A 198 -12.99 12.38 8.40
CA ARG A 198 -12.39 13.73 8.54
C ARG A 198 -10.88 13.68 8.49
N ASN A 199 -10.30 12.75 9.26
CA ASN A 199 -8.86 12.52 9.27
C ASN A 199 -8.36 12.09 7.88
N ALA A 200 -9.15 11.28 7.18
CA ALA A 200 -8.84 10.87 5.81
C ALA A 200 -8.82 12.05 4.85
N PHE A 201 -9.88 12.87 4.87
CA PHE A 201 -9.97 14.08 4.06
C PHE A 201 -8.80 15.03 4.32
N ILE A 202 -8.48 15.30 5.59
CA ILE A 202 -7.36 16.17 5.97
C ILE A 202 -6.04 15.59 5.48
N GLY A 203 -5.82 14.27 5.63
CA GLY A 203 -4.63 13.58 5.15
C GLY A 203 -4.49 13.65 3.63
N TRP A 204 -5.57 13.36 2.91
CA TRP A 204 -5.64 13.49 1.44
C TRP A 204 -5.33 14.92 0.99
N LYS A 205 -5.95 15.93 1.61
CA LYS A 205 -5.73 17.34 1.29
C LYS A 205 -4.28 17.75 1.56
N ASN A 206 -3.72 17.34 2.69
CA ASN A 206 -2.32 17.56 3.04
C ASN A 206 -1.38 16.96 2.01
N TYR A 207 -1.64 15.75 1.55
CA TYR A 207 -0.76 15.06 0.61
C TYR A 207 -0.88 15.60 -0.82
N PHE A 208 -2.09 15.63 -1.37
CA PHE A 208 -2.31 15.91 -2.80
C PHE A 208 -2.43 17.39 -3.14
N ARG A 209 -2.88 18.23 -2.21
CA ARG A 209 -3.16 19.65 -2.46
C ARG A 209 -2.15 20.57 -1.78
N GLU A 210 -1.75 20.25 -0.55
CA GLU A 210 -1.01 21.17 0.31
C GLU A 210 0.43 20.75 0.60
N GLY A 211 0.88 19.58 0.11
CA GLY A 211 2.18 19.01 0.47
C GLY A 211 3.36 19.93 0.18
N SER A 212 3.30 20.68 -0.92
CA SER A 212 4.32 21.69 -1.24
C SER A 212 4.34 22.86 -0.26
N ARG A 213 3.17 23.28 0.26
CA ARG A 213 3.08 24.35 1.27
C ARG A 213 3.58 23.86 2.62
N ILE A 214 3.18 22.65 3.03
CA ILE A 214 3.62 22.00 4.27
C ILE A 214 5.16 21.86 4.29
N ASN A 215 5.75 21.40 3.19
CA ASN A 215 7.20 21.19 3.11
C ASN A 215 8.01 22.49 3.08
N ARG A 216 7.43 23.60 2.63
CA ARG A 216 8.09 24.92 2.57
C ARG A 216 7.81 25.78 3.81
N GLN A 217 6.99 25.32 4.75
CA GLN A 217 6.66 26.06 5.95
C GLN A 217 7.91 26.28 6.80
N VAL A 218 8.20 27.53 7.11
CA VAL A 218 9.23 27.93 8.07
C VAL A 218 8.61 27.87 9.46
N ILE A 219 9.20 27.06 10.35
CA ILE A 219 8.70 26.85 11.70
C ILE A 219 9.73 27.39 12.68
N THR A 220 9.31 28.31 13.56
CA THR A 220 10.18 28.88 14.60
C THR A 220 10.17 28.01 15.86
N VAL A 221 11.22 28.13 16.67
CA VAL A 221 11.33 27.46 17.98
C VAL A 221 10.15 27.83 18.89
N GLU A 222 9.72 29.09 18.89
CA GLU A 222 8.53 29.54 19.62
C GLU A 222 7.25 28.84 19.13
N GLY A 223 7.02 28.86 17.82
CA GLY A 223 5.82 28.31 17.21
C GLY A 223 5.68 26.81 17.51
N ILE A 224 6.76 26.05 17.36
CA ILE A 224 6.73 24.62 17.65
C ILE A 224 6.63 24.34 19.15
N ARG A 225 7.24 25.14 20.04
CA ARG A 225 7.08 24.98 21.50
C ARG A 225 5.61 25.12 21.90
N LYS A 226 4.94 26.18 21.43
CA LYS A 226 3.51 26.39 21.67
C LYS A 226 2.67 25.20 21.22
N PHE A 227 2.94 24.69 20.01
CA PHE A 227 2.28 23.48 19.51
C PHE A 227 2.52 22.27 20.43
N LEU A 228 3.76 22.05 20.88
CA LEU A 228 4.10 20.90 21.72
C LEU A 228 3.57 21.01 23.16
N GLU A 229 3.30 22.22 23.66
CA GLU A 229 2.62 22.44 24.93
C GLU A 229 1.16 21.98 24.86
N GLU A 230 0.47 22.26 23.75
CA GLU A 230 -0.91 21.82 23.52
C GLU A 230 -0.99 20.32 23.13
N TYR A 231 0.01 19.82 22.39
CA TYR A 231 0.04 18.46 21.86
C TYR A 231 1.30 17.69 22.30
N PRO A 232 1.44 17.36 23.60
CA PRO A 232 2.69 16.85 24.17
C PRO A 232 3.11 15.47 23.65
N ASN A 233 2.21 14.65 23.09
CA ASN A 233 2.65 13.37 22.54
C ASN A 233 3.57 13.51 21.31
N TYR A 234 3.60 14.68 20.66
CA TYR A 234 4.58 14.99 19.61
C TYR A 234 5.99 15.25 20.17
N SER A 235 6.16 15.59 21.45
CA SER A 235 7.49 15.88 22.03
C SER A 235 8.14 14.66 22.71
N ARG A 236 7.44 13.51 22.74
CA ARG A 236 7.93 12.30 23.42
C ARG A 236 9.28 11.84 22.89
N ASN A 237 10.19 11.49 23.81
CA ASN A 237 11.52 10.95 23.52
C ASN A 237 11.50 9.73 22.59
N TYR A 238 10.39 8.98 22.55
CA TYR A 238 10.20 7.87 21.63
C TYR A 238 10.53 8.25 20.18
N TRP A 239 10.10 9.43 19.71
CA TRP A 239 10.34 9.86 18.33
C TRP A 239 11.82 10.02 18.02
N ARG A 240 12.65 10.39 19.00
CA ARG A 240 14.11 10.51 18.84
C ARG A 240 14.81 9.16 18.65
N ASN A 241 14.22 8.07 19.18
CA ASN A 241 14.76 6.73 18.93
C ASN A 241 14.54 6.29 17.47
N ILE A 242 13.56 6.86 16.78
CA ILE A 242 13.28 6.59 15.36
C ILE A 242 13.98 7.61 14.47
N TYR A 243 13.98 8.88 14.88
CA TYR A 243 14.50 10.03 14.15
C TYR A 243 15.53 10.74 15.04
N PRO A 244 16.83 10.40 14.94
CA PRO A 244 17.86 10.81 15.91
C PRO A 244 17.94 12.31 16.20
N ASN A 245 17.67 13.16 15.19
CA ASN A 245 17.78 14.62 15.31
C ASN A 245 16.43 15.29 15.63
N TYR A 246 15.39 14.52 15.95
CA TYR A 246 14.04 15.06 16.10
C TYR A 246 13.95 16.05 17.26
N LEU A 247 13.60 17.30 16.92
CA LEU A 247 13.47 18.42 17.87
C LEU A 247 14.72 18.57 18.76
N GLU A 248 15.91 18.41 18.19
CA GLU A 248 17.18 18.54 18.89
C GLU A 248 17.42 19.99 19.35
N SER A 249 17.13 20.97 18.48
CA SER A 249 17.21 22.40 18.79
C SER A 249 16.36 22.80 20.00
N LEU A 250 15.31 22.05 20.31
CA LEU A 250 14.44 22.32 21.46
C LEU A 250 14.99 21.79 22.80
N LEU A 251 16.03 20.96 22.79
CA LEU A 251 16.66 20.45 24.01
C LEU A 251 17.34 21.56 24.81
N ASN A 252 17.86 22.57 24.12
CA ASN A 252 18.46 23.72 24.76
C ASN A 252 17.39 24.78 25.08
N LYS A 253 17.16 25.02 26.38
CA LYS A 253 16.17 26.00 26.86
C LYS A 253 16.49 27.44 26.47
N ASN A 254 17.77 27.73 26.20
CA ASN A 254 18.26 29.09 25.90
C ASN A 254 18.29 29.42 24.40
N VAL A 255 17.73 28.57 23.54
CA VAL A 255 17.64 28.87 22.10
C VAL A 255 16.69 30.03 21.87
N ASP A 256 17.11 30.96 21.02
CA ASP A 256 16.33 32.13 20.62
C ASP A 256 14.98 31.68 20.02
N PRO A 257 13.84 32.13 20.58
CA PRO A 257 12.50 31.74 20.14
C PRO A 257 12.22 32.00 18.65
N THR A 258 12.87 33.01 18.07
CA THR A 258 12.68 33.40 16.67
C THR A 258 13.50 32.55 15.69
N THR A 259 14.42 31.74 16.20
CA THR A 259 15.25 30.84 15.37
C THR A 259 14.37 29.84 14.64
N THR A 260 14.66 29.62 13.36
CA THR A 260 14.01 28.59 12.56
C THR A 260 14.52 27.22 12.97
N VAL A 261 13.60 26.27 13.19
CA VAL A 261 13.96 24.88 13.46
C VAL A 261 14.54 24.26 12.18
N PRO A 262 15.73 23.63 12.22
CA PRO A 262 16.33 23.03 11.04
C PRO A 262 15.44 21.95 10.42
N ASP A 263 15.41 21.90 9.09
CA ASP A 263 14.48 21.03 8.36
C ASP A 263 14.62 19.54 8.69
N HIS A 264 15.85 19.10 8.97
CA HIS A 264 16.18 17.71 9.29
C HIS A 264 15.70 17.28 10.69
N GLU A 265 15.31 18.22 11.55
CA GLU A 265 14.69 17.94 12.84
C GLU A 265 13.16 17.78 12.75
N LEU A 266 12.57 18.16 11.61
CA LEU A 266 11.13 18.22 11.38
C LEU A 266 10.66 17.09 10.46
N THR A 267 10.13 16.03 11.06
CA THR A 267 9.49 14.90 10.36
C THR A 267 8.22 15.31 9.61
N SER A 268 7.83 14.56 8.58
CA SER A 268 6.62 14.85 7.78
C SER A 268 5.34 14.94 8.63
N PHE A 269 5.15 14.01 9.58
CA PHE A 269 3.94 14.00 10.41
C PHE A 269 3.86 15.22 11.33
N LEU A 270 5.00 15.68 11.86
CA LEU A 270 5.07 16.89 12.67
C LEU A 270 4.76 18.13 11.84
N ARG A 271 5.31 18.24 10.62
CA ARG A 271 5.01 19.35 9.70
C ARG A 271 3.53 19.39 9.34
N ALA A 272 2.97 18.24 8.98
CA ALA A 272 1.55 18.14 8.64
C ALA A 272 0.65 18.53 9.83
N ALA A 273 0.98 18.06 11.04
CA ALA A 273 0.23 18.40 12.24
C ALA A 273 0.35 19.89 12.59
N TYR A 274 1.56 20.46 12.54
CA TYR A 274 1.78 21.88 12.79
C TYR A 274 1.09 22.77 11.76
N TYR A 275 1.12 22.38 10.48
CA TYR A 275 0.39 23.06 9.42
C TYR A 275 -1.11 23.07 9.71
N ASN A 276 -1.68 21.92 10.08
CA ASN A 276 -3.10 21.82 10.44
C ASN A 276 -3.47 22.57 11.73
N TYR A 277 -2.55 22.72 12.66
CA TYR A 277 -2.76 23.50 13.88
C TYR A 277 -2.83 25.01 13.60
N THR A 278 -2.10 25.47 12.58
CA THR A 278 -1.95 26.90 12.26
C THR A 278 -2.93 27.41 11.19
N HIS A 279 -3.74 26.53 10.60
CA HIS A 279 -4.67 26.82 9.50
C HIS A 279 -6.04 26.21 9.77
#